data_AF-A0A947BY13-F1
#
_entry.id   AF-A0A947BY13-F1
#
_cell.length_a   1.000
_cell.length_b   1.000
_cell.length_c   1.000
_cell.angle_alpha   90.00
_cell.angle_beta   90.00
_cell.angle_gamma   90.00
#
_symmetry.space_group_name_H-M   'P 1'
#
loop_
_entity.id
_entity.type
_entity.pdbx_description
1 polymer ?
#
loop_
_entity_poly.entity_id
_entity_poly.type
_entity_poly.pdbx_seq_one_letter_code
_entity_poly.pdbx_strand_id
1 'polypeptide(L)' 'MRTHYCGQINADAVGTEVEVAGWVHRRRDHGGVIFVDLRDREGLLQVVFDPDTPEIFATAERI' A
#
# COMPACT_ATOMS: atom_id res chain seq x y z
N MET A 1 3.77 11.07 9.29
CA MET A 1 3.18 10.63 10.58
C MET A 1 1.86 9.94 10.28
N ARG A 2 1.61 8.70 10.75
CA ARG A 2 0.41 7.92 10.37
C ARG A 2 -0.90 8.70 10.58
N THR A 3 -1.75 8.71 9.55
CA THR A 3 -3.10 9.32 9.56
C THR A 3 -4.21 8.31 9.80
N HIS A 4 -4.07 7.08 9.26
CA HIS A 4 -5.09 6.03 9.33
C HIS A 4 -4.45 4.68 9.63
N TYR A 5 -5.22 3.78 10.24
CA TYR A 5 -4.86 2.36 10.28
C TYR A 5 -5.35 1.65 9.02
N CYS A 6 -4.64 0.60 8.62
CA CYS A 6 -4.89 -0.19 7.41
C CYS A 6 -6.35 -0.70 7.38
N GLY A 7 -6.81 -1.29 8.48
CA GLY A 7 -8.18 -1.81 8.60
C GLY A 7 -9.30 -0.75 8.65
N GLN A 8 -8.96 0.54 8.69
CA GLN A 8 -9.94 1.63 8.77
C GLN A 8 -10.24 2.28 7.41
N ILE A 9 -9.42 2.02 6.39
CA ILE A 9 -9.62 2.58 5.06
C ILE A 9 -10.86 1.94 4.43
N ASN A 10 -11.81 2.79 4.03
CA ASN A 10 -13.06 2.39 3.42
C ASN A 10 -13.46 3.40 2.31
N ALA A 11 -14.69 3.29 1.80
CA ALA A 11 -15.17 4.13 0.71
C ALA A 11 -15.18 5.64 1.02
N ASP A 12 -15.24 6.04 2.29
CA ASP A 12 -15.26 7.44 2.70
C ASP A 12 -13.88 8.12 2.50
N ALA A 13 -12.80 7.34 2.38
CA ALA A 13 -11.45 7.84 2.12
C ALA A 13 -11.13 8.05 0.63
N VAL A 14 -12.06 7.73 -0.28
CA VAL A 14 -11.83 7.87 -1.73
C VAL A 14 -11.52 9.31 -2.10
N GLY A 15 -10.44 9.50 -2.87
CA GLY A 15 -9.99 10.81 -3.34
C GLY A 15 -9.22 11.62 -2.29
N THR A 16 -8.95 11.05 -1.12
CA THR A 16 -8.13 11.67 -0.08
C THR A 16 -6.73 11.06 -0.03
N GLU A 17 -5.76 11.86 0.37
CA GLU A 17 -4.41 11.37 0.64
C GLU A 17 -4.33 10.80 2.06
N VAL A 18 -3.74 9.61 2.20
CA VAL A 18 -3.60 8.92 3.49
C VAL A 18 -2.17 8.44 3.68
N GLU A 19 -1.66 8.62 4.90
CA GLU A 19 -0.42 8.00 5.36
C GLU A 19 -0.73 6.80 6.27
N VAL A 20 -0.23 5.63 5.90
CA VAL A 20 -0.36 4.35 6.63
C VAL A 20 1.02 3.77 6.95
N ALA A 21 1.10 2.95 7.99
CA ALA A 21 2.34 2.27 8.38
C ALA A 21 2.02 0.89 8.97
N GLY A 22 2.80 -0.11 8.57
CA GLY A 22 2.61 -1.50 8.97
C GLY A 22 3.72 -2.41 8.46
N TRP A 23 3.46 -3.71 8.43
CA TRP A 23 4.39 -4.73 7.93
C TRP A 23 3.86 -5.34 6.64
N VAL A 24 4.76 -5.66 5.72
CA VAL A 24 4.41 -6.41 4.50
C VAL A 24 3.94 -7.80 4.91
N HIS A 25 2.66 -8.09 4.68
CA HIS A 25 2.09 -9.42 4.90
C HIS A 25 2.32 -10.31 3.69
N ARG A 26 2.11 -9.76 2.49
CA ARG A 26 2.33 -10.45 1.23
C ARG A 26 2.67 -9.44 0.13
N ARG A 27 3.65 -9.79 -0.70
CA ARG A 27 3.98 -9.08 -1.94
C ARG A 27 3.55 -9.93 -3.13
N ARG A 28 2.94 -9.31 -4.14
CA ARG A 28 2.54 -9.95 -5.39
C ARG A 28 3.00 -9.07 -6.54
N ASP A 29 3.79 -9.65 -7.42
CA ASP A 29 4.40 -8.96 -8.55
C ASP A 29 3.90 -9.57 -9.85
N HIS A 30 3.34 -8.74 -10.71
CA HIS A 30 2.80 -9.13 -12.01
C HIS A 30 3.58 -8.47 -13.17
N GLY A 31 4.79 -7.96 -12.93
CA GLY A 31 5.70 -7.38 -13.92
C GLY A 31 5.37 -5.95 -14.35
N GLY A 32 4.09 -5.57 -14.39
CA GLY A 32 3.63 -4.21 -14.71
C GLY A 32 2.84 -3.53 -13.60
N VAL A 33 2.71 -4.20 -12.45
CA VAL A 33 2.02 -3.70 -11.25
C VAL A 33 2.47 -4.54 -10.06
N ILE A 34 2.68 -3.88 -8.92
CA ILE A 34 3.03 -4.53 -7.67
C ILE A 34 1.91 -4.30 -6.67
N PHE A 35 1.44 -5.38 -6.04
CA PHE A 35 0.49 -5.33 -4.93
C PHE A 35 1.22 -5.70 -3.64
N VAL A 36 1.02 -4.87 -2.61
CA VAL A 36 1.48 -5.13 -1.25
C VAL A 36 0.27 -5.18 -0.34
N ASP A 37 0.07 -6.32 0.31
CA ASP A 37 -0.87 -6.43 1.42
C ASP A 37 -0.14 -5.93 2.67
N LEU A 38 -0.42 -4.70 3.08
CA LEU A 38 0.14 -4.07 4.28
C LEU A 38 -0.72 -4.45 5.49
N ARG A 39 -0.10 -4.92 6.56
CA ARG A 39 -0.78 -5.30 7.80
C ARG A 39 -0.40 -4.39 8.94
N ASP A 40 -1.39 -3.94 9.68
CA ASP A 40 -1.21 -3.40 11.02
C ASP A 40 -2.14 -4.10 12.02
N ARG A 41 -2.32 -3.52 13.20
CA ARG A 41 -3.13 -4.11 14.27
C ARG A 41 -4.63 -4.16 13.94
N GLU A 42 -5.13 -3.28 13.07
CA GLU A 42 -6.56 -3.17 12.76
C GLU A 42 -6.93 -4.01 11.53
N GLY A 43 -5.98 -4.34 10.66
CA GLY A 43 -6.28 -5.20 9.52
C GLY A 43 -5.25 -5.17 8.39
N LEU A 44 -5.72 -5.56 7.20
CA LEU A 44 -4.97 -5.54 5.96
C LEU A 44 -5.44 -4.39 5.06
N LEU A 45 -4.50 -3.78 4.35
CA LEU A 45 -4.74 -2.81 3.29
C LEU A 45 -3.94 -3.20 2.05
N GLN A 46 -4.58 -3.25 0.90
CA GLN A 46 -3.88 -3.45 -0.36
C GLN A 46 -3.34 -2.12 -0.88
N VAL A 47 -2.02 -2.04 -1.03
CA VAL A 47 -1.33 -0.92 -1.69
C VAL A 47 -0.93 -1.37 -3.09
N VAL A 48 -1.17 -0.52 -4.08
CA VAL A 48 -0.84 -0.78 -5.48
C VAL A 48 0.23 0.20 -5.93
N PHE A 49 1.27 -0.31 -6.58
CA PHE A 49 2.32 0.48 -7.20
C PHE A 49 2.30 0.23 -8.70
N ASP A 50 2.19 1.30 -9.48
CA ASP A 50 2.20 1.30 -10.93
C ASP A 50 3.51 1.95 -11.47
N PRO A 51 3.89 1.65 -12.72
CA PRO A 51 5.14 2.14 -13.30
C PRO A 51 5.12 3.65 -13.67
N ASP A 52 3.99 4.35 -13.56
CA ASP A 52 3.93 5.80 -13.85
C ASP A 52 4.66 6.61 -12.77
N THR A 53 4.97 5.99 -11.62
CA THR A 53 5.83 6.53 -10.56
C THR A 53 7.12 5.72 -10.41
N PRO A 54 8.10 5.86 -11.32
CA PRO A 54 9.22 4.93 -11.47
C PRO A 54 10.12 4.81 -10.22
N GLU A 55 10.31 5.90 -9.47
CA GLU A 55 11.10 5.89 -8.23
C GLU A 55 10.43 5.07 -7.12
N ILE A 56 9.10 5.18 -7.01
CA ILE A 56 8.30 4.42 -6.04
C ILE A 56 8.24 2.95 -6.48
N PHE A 57 8.02 2.70 -7.77
CA PHE A 57 7.99 1.36 -8.32
C PHE A 57 9.30 0.60 -8.08
N ALA A 58 10.45 1.22 -8.37
CA ALA A 58 11.76 0.63 -8.10
C ALA A 58 12.00 0.37 -6.60
N THR A 59 11.41 1.18 -5.72
CA THR A 59 11.44 0.92 -4.28
C THR A 59 10.58 -0.30 -3.93
N ALA A 60 9.39 -0.42 -4.51
CA ALA A 60 8.46 -1.53 -4.33
C ALA A 60 8.99 -2.88 -4.86
N GLU A 61 9.88 -2.86 -5.85
CA GLU A 61 10.59 -4.05 -6.35
C GLU A 61 11.55 -4.67 -5.32
N ARG A 62 12.04 -3.87 -4.37
CA ARG A 62 13.10 -4.27 -3.43
C ARG A 62 12.59 -4.71 -2.06
N ILE A 63 11.28 -4.70 -1.85
CA ILE A 63 10.63 -5.03 -0.56
C ILE A 63 10.37 -6.53 -0.44
#